data_AF-A0AAW2IIG9-F1
#
_entry.id   AF-A0AAW2IIG9-F1
#
_cell.length_a   1.000
_cell.length_b   1.000
_cell.length_c   1.000
_cell.angle_alpha   90.00
_cell.angle_beta   90.00
_cell.angle_gamma   90.00
#
_symmetry.space_group_name_H-M   'P 1'
#
loop_
_entity.id
_entity.type
_entity.pdbx_description
1 polymer ?
#
loop_
_entity_poly.entity_id
_entity_poly.type
_entity_poly.pdbx_seq_one_letter_code
_entity_poly.pdbx_strand_id
1 'polypeptide(L)' 'MVSLQAIWRHPDDLYPMVKLKLAARRAEKQIPAEPHWAFCYSMLHKVSRSFALVIQQLDTDLRDAV' A
#
# COMPACT_ATOMS: atom_id res chain seq x y z
N MET A 1 -2.76 7.89 -11.91
CA MET A 1 -1.92 9.07 -11.59
C MET A 1 -2.85 10.16 -11.10
N VAL A 2 -2.56 10.73 -9.93
CA VAL A 2 -3.32 11.87 -9.40
C VAL A 2 -2.94 13.09 -10.21
N SER A 3 -3.92 13.83 -10.73
CA SER A 3 -3.63 15.09 -11.41
C SER A 3 -3.53 16.24 -10.40
N LEU A 4 -2.57 17.13 -10.61
CA LEU A 4 -2.41 18.36 -9.81
C LEU A 4 -3.70 19.22 -9.84
N GLN A 5 -4.48 19.12 -10.90
CA GLN A 5 -5.77 19.79 -11.05
C GLN A 5 -6.82 19.28 -10.07
N ALA A 6 -6.84 17.98 -9.74
CA ALA A 6 -7.78 17.41 -8.78
C ALA A 6 -7.51 17.92 -7.36
N ILE A 7 -6.22 17.99 -6.97
CA ILE A 7 -5.80 18.53 -5.66
C ILE A 7 -6.19 20.01 -5.54
N TRP A 8 -6.06 20.79 -6.61
CA TRP A 8 -6.47 22.20 -6.61
C TRP A 8 -7.98 22.40 -6.44
N ARG A 9 -8.81 21.47 -6.93
CA ARG A 9 -10.27 21.50 -6.77
C ARG A 9 -10.73 21.02 -5.39
N HIS A 10 -9.94 20.15 -4.76
CA HIS A 10 -10.24 19.53 -3.47
C HIS A 10 -8.98 19.58 -2.58
N PRO A 11 -8.65 20.75 -2.00
CA PRO A 11 -7.44 20.89 -1.19
C PRO A 11 -7.45 19.97 0.04
N ASP A 12 -8.64 19.64 0.55
CA ASP A 12 -8.82 18.73 1.69
C ASP A 12 -8.36 17.29 1.38
N ASP A 13 -8.30 16.90 0.10
CA ASP A 13 -7.81 15.58 -0.30
C ASP A 13 -6.28 15.47 -0.18
N LEU A 14 -5.56 16.58 -0.13
CA LEU A 14 -4.10 16.57 -0.08
C LEU A 14 -3.56 15.78 1.13
N TYR A 15 -4.14 16.01 2.32
CA TYR A 15 -3.69 15.34 3.54
C TYR A 15 -3.94 13.81 3.52
N PRO A 16 -5.16 13.31 3.24
CA PRO A 16 -5.43 11.89 3.04
C PRO A 16 -4.51 11.24 2.01
N MET A 17 -4.20 11.94 0.92
CA MET A 17 -3.36 11.42 -0.15
C MET A 17 -1.89 11.30 0.24
N VAL A 18 -1.34 12.29 0.95
CA VAL A 18 0.01 12.22 1.52
C VAL A 18 0.08 11.08 2.53
N LYS A 19 -0.93 10.94 3.40
CA LYS A 19 -1.04 9.84 4.36
C LYS A 19 -1.06 8.48 3.67
N LEU A 20 -1.85 8.31 2.60
CA LEU A 20 -1.91 7.07 1.82
C LEU A 20 -0.57 6.75 1.17
N LYS A 21 0.11 7.74 0.59
CA LYS A 21 1.43 7.55 -0.03
C LYS A 21 2.49 7.13 0.99
N LEU A 22 2.45 7.70 2.20
CA LEU A 22 3.33 7.30 3.30
C LEU A 22 3.03 5.87 3.77
N ALA A 23 1.75 5.51 3.91
CA ALA A 23 1.34 4.15 4.26
C ALA A 23 1.85 3.14 3.21
N ALA A 24 1.66 3.42 1.92
CA ALA A 24 2.16 2.58 0.84
C ALA A 24 3.68 2.37 0.90
N ARG A 25 4.46 3.44 1.12
CA ARG A 25 5.92 3.32 1.27
C ARG A 25 6.35 2.53 2.50
N ARG A 26 5.61 2.64 3.61
CA ARG A 26 5.89 1.83 4.81
C ARG A 26 5.57 0.36 4.57
N ALA A 27 4.52 0.10 3.80
CA ALA A 27 4.05 -1.23 3.49
C ALA A 27 5.03 -1.97 2.54
N GLU A 28 5.54 -1.28 1.51
CA GLU A 28 6.62 -1.78 0.64
C GLU A 28 7.90 -2.14 1.41
N LYS A 29 8.21 -1.43 2.50
CA LYS A 29 9.39 -1.68 3.34
C LYS A 29 9.22 -2.84 4.33
N GLN A 30 7.99 -3.32 4.53
CA GLN A 30 7.69 -4.40 5.47
C GLN A 30 7.73 -5.79 4.82
N ILE A 31 8.12 -5.89 3.54
CA ILE A 31 8.24 -7.17 2.85
C ILE A 31 9.39 -7.99 3.49
N PRO A 32 9.11 -9.21 4.00
CA PRO A 32 10.13 -10.06 4.59
C PRO A 32 11.22 -10.43 3.58
N ALA A 33 12.46 -10.58 4.05
CA ALA A 33 13.61 -10.92 3.20
C ALA A 33 13.59 -12.36 2.67
N GLU A 34 12.75 -13.22 3.25
CA GLU A 34 12.65 -14.62 2.87
C GLU A 34 12.04 -14.77 1.47
N PRO A 35 12.61 -15.64 0.60
CA PRO A 35 12.24 -15.68 -0.82
C PRO A 35 10.76 -16.00 -1.09
N HIS A 36 10.14 -16.83 -0.25
CA HIS A 36 8.75 -17.23 -0.42
C HIS A 36 7.78 -16.09 -0.09
N TRP A 37 8.03 -15.36 1.01
CA TRP A 37 7.26 -14.15 1.34
C TRP A 37 7.42 -13.07 0.29
N ALA A 38 8.63 -12.84 -0.20
CA ALA A 38 8.89 -11.85 -1.24
C ALA A 38 8.06 -12.13 -2.52
N PHE A 39 7.93 -13.40 -2.90
CA PHE A 39 7.07 -13.81 -4.02
C PHE A 39 5.59 -13.55 -3.73
N CYS A 40 5.08 -13.97 -2.59
CA CYS A 40 3.67 -13.78 -2.19
C CYS A 40 3.29 -12.29 -2.18
N TYR A 41 4.07 -11.45 -1.50
CA TYR A 41 3.82 -10.01 -1.45
C TYR A 41 3.94 -9.33 -2.82
N SER A 42 4.89 -9.76 -3.64
CA SER A 42 5.03 -9.26 -5.02
C SER A 42 3.81 -9.62 -5.87
N MET A 43 3.30 -10.84 -5.74
CA MET A 43 2.10 -11.28 -6.44
C MET A 43 0.88 -10.50 -5.96
N LEU A 44 0.71 -10.37 -4.64
CA LEU A 44 -0.38 -9.63 -4.02
C LEU A 44 -0.46 -8.18 -4.53
N HIS A 45 0.69 -7.49 -4.61
CA HIS A 45 0.75 -6.14 -5.18
C HIS A 45 0.38 -6.09 -6.67
N LYS A 46 0.81 -7.08 -7.47
CA LYS A 46 0.54 -7.14 -8.91
C LYS A 46 -0.95 -7.38 -9.20
N VAL A 47 -1.58 -8.31 -8.49
CA VAL A 47 -2.96 -8.73 -8.79
C VAL A 47 -4.03 -7.89 -8.09
N SER A 48 -3.74 -7.42 -6.87
CA SER A 48 -4.75 -6.82 -5.98
C SER A 48 -4.62 -5.30 -5.85
N ARG A 49 -3.45 -4.74 -6.21
CA ARG A 49 -3.13 -3.29 -6.23
C ARG A 49 -3.63 -2.56 -4.98
N SER A 50 -4.80 -1.91 -5.06
CA SER A 50 -5.42 -1.15 -3.97
C SER A 50 -5.65 -1.99 -2.72
N PHE A 51 -6.07 -3.26 -2.88
CA PHE A 51 -6.40 -4.12 -1.75
C PHE A 51 -5.15 -4.66 -1.05
N ALA A 52 -4.02 -4.79 -1.76
CA ALA A 52 -2.73 -5.14 -1.15
C ALA A 52 -2.31 -4.12 -0.07
N LEU A 53 -2.64 -2.83 -0.25
CA LEU A 53 -2.40 -1.79 0.75
C LEU A 53 -3.28 -1.92 1.99
N VAL A 54 -4.46 -2.53 1.86
CA VAL A 54 -5.36 -2.80 3.00
C VAL A 54 -4.82 -4.00 3.78
N ILE A 55 -4.43 -5.07 3.09
CA ILE A 55 -3.85 -6.26 3.71
C ILE A 55 -2.57 -5.91 4.48
N GLN A 56 -1.70 -5.07 3.91
CA GLN A 56 -0.47 -4.65 4.60
C GLN A 56 -0.67 -3.74 5.82
N GLN A 57 -1.90 -3.29 6.11
CA GLN A 57 -2.23 -2.59 7.36
C GLN A 57 -2.64 -3.55 8.49
N LEU A 58 -2.87 -4.83 8.18
CA LEU A 58 -3.16 -5.85 9.18
C LEU A 58 -1.90 -6.18 9.99
N ASP A 59 -2.12 -6.74 11.18
CA ASP A 59 -1.04 -7.31 11.99
C ASP A 59 -0.32 -8.42 11.22
N THR A 60 0.95 -8.66 11.58
CA THR A 60 1.86 -9.53 10.80
C THR A 60 1.28 -10.92 10.56
N ASP A 61 0.74 -11.58 11.59
CA ASP A 61 0.20 -12.95 11.47
C ASP A 61 -0.98 -13.02 10.50
N LEU A 62 -1.87 -12.02 10.54
CA LEU A 62 -3.05 -11.99 9.67
C LEU A 62 -2.68 -11.57 8.24
N ARG A 63 -1.73 -10.64 8.10
CA ARG A 63 -1.20 -10.18 6.82
C ARG A 63 -0.49 -11.31 6.07
N ASP A 64 0.30 -12.09 6.79
CA ASP A 64 1.07 -13.21 6.25
C ASP A 64 0.15 -14.42 5.93
N ALA A 65 -0.97 -14.56 6.64
CA ALA A 65 -1.94 -15.65 6.39
C ALA A 65 -2.87 -15.44 5.18
N VAL A 66 -3.07 -14.19 4.75
CA VAL A 66 -3.98 -13.79 3.65
C VAL A 66 -3.24 -13.71 2.32
#